data_AF-A0A1W9X5M5-F1
#
_entry.id   AF-A0A1W9X5M5-F1
#
_cell.length_a   1.000
_cell.length_b   1.000
_cell.length_c   1.000
_cell.angle_alpha   90.00
_cell.angle_beta   90.00
_cell.angle_gamma   90.00
#
_symmetry.space_group_name_H-M   'P 1'
#
loop_
_entity.id
_entity.type
_entity.pdbx_description
1 polymer ?
#
loop_
_entity_poly.entity_id
_entity_poly.type
_entity_poly.pdbx_seq_one_letter_code
_entity_poly.pdbx_strand_id
1 'polypeptide(L)'
;MILAVYKALVFIAENEFADIVVVANIIFTPTHRAQKIIISLIDGSFIDIWLTLDGRYSYHWHSVENFIYRHDNAPHEQWDESTYLSKTLP
;
A
#
# COMPACT_ATOMS: atom_id res chain seq x y z
N MET A 1 -3.85 2.55 17.02
CA MET A 1 -2.90 1.42 16.95
C MET A 1 -2.88 0.87 15.53
N ILE A 2 -1.70 0.59 14.96
CA ILE A 2 -1.56 0.18 13.54
C ILE A 2 -2.38 -1.07 13.17
N LEU A 3 -2.53 -2.04 14.09
CA LEU A 3 -3.34 -3.23 13.88
C LEU A 3 -4.82 -2.92 13.61
N ALA A 4 -5.40 -1.91 14.28
CA ALA A 4 -6.79 -1.53 14.06
C ALA A 4 -6.98 -0.95 12.65
N VAL A 5 -6.01 -0.16 12.19
CA VAL A 5 -6.00 0.38 10.82
C VAL A 5 -5.89 -0.76 9.82
N TYR A 6 -4.99 -1.71 10.03
CA TYR A 6 -4.87 -2.85 9.14
C TYR A 6 -6.14 -3.71 9.07
N LYS A 7 -6.81 -3.94 10.21
CA LYS A 7 -8.10 -4.65 10.21
C LYS A 7 -9.18 -3.91 9.43
N ALA A 8 -9.24 -2.58 9.55
CA ALA A 8 -10.18 -1.76 8.80
C ALA A 8 -9.89 -1.83 7.29
N LEU A 9 -8.62 -1.76 6.89
CA LEU A 9 -8.23 -1.87 5.48
C LEU A 9 -8.51 -3.26 4.90
N VAL A 10 -8.26 -4.33 5.65
CA VAL A 10 -8.65 -5.70 5.24
C VAL A 10 -10.16 -5.79 5.05
N PHE A 11 -10.94 -5.26 6.00
CA PHE A 11 -12.41 -5.25 5.88
C PHE A 11 -12.87 -4.52 4.62
N ILE A 12 -12.32 -3.33 4.34
CA ILE A 12 -12.63 -2.56 3.14
C ILE A 12 -12.25 -3.36 1.88
N ALA A 13 -11.03 -3.90 1.81
CA ALA A 13 -10.55 -4.65 0.67
C ALA A 13 -11.46 -5.85 0.35
N GLU A 14 -11.85 -6.62 1.37
CA GLU A 14 -12.63 -7.84 1.18
C GLU A 14 -14.13 -7.59 0.94
N ASN A 15 -14.68 -6.44 1.36
CA ASN A 15 -16.11 -6.15 1.24
C ASN A 15 -16.44 -5.19 0.09
N GLU A 16 -15.64 -4.13 -0.08
CA GLU A 16 -15.90 -3.09 -1.09
C GLU A 16 -15.28 -3.44 -2.44
N PHE A 17 -14.25 -4.28 -2.46
CA PHE A 17 -13.50 -4.68 -3.66
C PHE A 17 -13.53 -6.21 -3.88
N ALA A 18 -14.59 -6.87 -3.41
CA ALA A 18 -14.76 -8.33 -3.47
C ALA A 18 -14.79 -8.91 -4.90
N ASP A 19 -15.00 -8.06 -5.91
CA ASP A 19 -14.98 -8.41 -7.33
C ASP A 19 -13.56 -8.61 -7.87
N ILE A 20 -12.55 -8.01 -7.24
CA ILE A 20 -11.14 -8.09 -7.67
C ILE A 20 -10.20 -8.66 -6.59
N VAL A 21 -10.58 -8.61 -5.31
CA VAL A 21 -9.80 -9.12 -4.18
C VAL A 21 -10.18 -10.57 -3.90
N VAL A 22 -9.18 -11.45 -3.89
CA VAL A 22 -9.33 -12.85 -3.49
C VAL A 22 -9.28 -12.98 -1.97
N VAL A 23 -8.29 -12.33 -1.33
CA VAL A 23 -8.10 -12.35 0.13
C VAL A 23 -7.16 -11.23 0.56
N ALA A 24 -7.33 -10.69 1.77
CA ALA A 24 -6.42 -9.74 2.38
C ALA A 24 -5.91 -10.23 3.75
N ASN A 25 -4.59 -10.38 3.90
CA ASN A 25 -3.95 -10.95 5.09
C ASN A 25 -3.08 -9.93 5.81
N ILE A 26 -3.19 -9.86 7.14
CA ILE A 26 -2.25 -9.11 7.98
C ILE A 26 -1.06 -10.02 8.31
N ILE A 27 0.13 -9.58 7.94
CA ILE A 27 1.38 -10.26 8.29
C ILE A 27 1.89 -9.73 9.62
N PHE A 28 2.27 -10.64 10.51
CA PHE A 28 2.80 -10.31 11.83
C PHE A 28 4.28 -10.63 11.93
N THR A 29 5.02 -9.82 12.68
CA THR A 29 6.39 -10.15 13.10
C THR A 29 6.38 -11.34 14.07
N PRO A 30 7.54 -12.00 14.31
CA PRO A 30 7.66 -13.04 15.34
C PRO A 30 7.29 -12.57 16.76
N THR A 31 7.31 -11.26 17.00
CA THR A 31 6.90 -10.62 18.25
C THR A 31 5.42 -10.22 18.27
N HIS A 32 4.60 -10.76 17.37
CA HIS A 32 3.16 -10.49 17.22
C HIS A 32 2.79 -9.02 16.98
N ARG A 33 3.68 -8.26 16.33
CA ARG A 33 3.36 -6.90 15.87
C ARG A 33 2.89 -6.95 14.44
N ALA A 34 1.81 -6.25 14.13
CA ALA A 34 1.31 -6.17 12.76
C ALA A 34 2.34 -5.42 11.89
N GLN A 35 2.80 -6.06 10.82
CA GLN A 35 3.90 -5.60 9.98
C GLN A 35 3.39 -4.95 8.69
N LYS A 36 2.58 -5.68 7.92
CA LYS A 36 2.05 -5.26 6.62
C LYS A 36 0.76 -5.99 6.28
N ILE A 37 0.05 -5.55 5.25
CA ILE A 37 -1.02 -6.32 4.60
C ILE A 37 -0.50 -6.92 3.31
N ILE A 38 -0.99 -8.10 2.93
CA ILE A 38 -0.87 -8.66 1.57
C ILE A 38 -2.28 -8.89 1.04
N ILE A 39 -2.62 -8.27 -0.08
CA ILE A 39 -3.87 -8.45 -0.81
C ILE A 39 -3.58 -9.25 -2.07
N SER A 40 -4.22 -10.42 -2.22
CA SER A 40 -4.14 -11.21 -3.46
C SER A 40 -5.28 -10.84 -4.39
N LEU A 41 -4.99 -10.65 -5.67
CA LEU A 41 -5.98 -10.27 -6.69
C LEU A 41 -6.34 -11.46 -7.60
N ILE A 42 -7.48 -11.37 -8.28
CA ILE A 42 -8.02 -12.45 -9.14
C ILE A 42 -7.13 -12.79 -10.35
N ASP A 43 -6.24 -11.89 -10.76
CA ASP A 43 -5.30 -12.08 -11.87
C ASP A 43 -4.00 -12.78 -11.43
N GLY A 44 -3.91 -13.18 -10.16
CA GLY A 44 -2.73 -13.82 -9.57
C GLY A 44 -1.64 -12.85 -9.10
N SER A 45 -1.84 -11.54 -9.28
CA SER A 45 -0.95 -10.51 -8.72
C SER A 45 -1.26 -10.25 -7.24
N PHE A 46 -0.37 -9.53 -6.55
CA PHE A 46 -0.61 -9.14 -5.16
C PHE A 46 -0.10 -7.74 -4.83
N ILE A 47 -0.73 -7.11 -3.84
CA ILE A 47 -0.34 -5.81 -3.30
C ILE A 47 0.14 -5.99 -1.86
N ASP A 48 1.34 -5.52 -1.53
CA ASP A 48 1.77 -5.35 -0.14
C ASP A 48 1.66 -3.90 0.33
N ILE A 49 1.16 -3.72 1.56
CA ILE A 49 0.84 -2.41 2.16
C ILE A 49 1.62 -2.25 3.46
N TRP A 50 2.43 -1.21 3.53
CA TRP A 50 3.14 -0.82 4.74
C TRP A 50 2.60 0.50 5.25
N LEU A 51 2.40 0.57 6.56
CA LEU A 51 2.04 1.79 7.26
C LEU A 51 3.04 2.05 8.40
N THR A 52 3.29 3.33 8.68
CA THR A 52 4.01 3.76 9.88
C THR A 52 3.06 4.51 10.81
N LEU A 53 3.43 4.63 12.09
CA LEU A 53 2.61 5.33 13.09
C LEU A 53 2.49 6.83 12.82
N ASP A 54 3.44 7.41 12.08
CA ASP A 54 3.43 8.81 11.67
C ASP A 54 2.72 9.04 10.33
N GLY A 55 1.97 8.05 9.85
CA GLY A 55 1.08 8.20 8.69
C GLY A 55 1.75 8.02 7.33
N ARG A 56 3.05 7.69 7.27
CA ARG A 56 3.68 7.30 6.01
C ARG A 56 3.18 5.93 5.58
N TYR A 57 3.12 5.74 4.27
CA TYR A 57 2.69 4.49 3.68
C TYR A 57 3.43 4.18 2.38
N SER A 58 3.49 2.89 2.06
CA SER A 58 3.88 2.40 0.74
C SER A 58 2.99 1.26 0.29
N TYR A 59 2.71 1.26 -1.02
CA TYR A 59 2.02 0.18 -1.72
C TYR A 59 2.94 -0.38 -2.78
N HIS A 60 3.17 -1.70 -2.76
CA HIS A 60 3.87 -2.40 -3.82
C HIS A 60 2.93 -3.40 -4.47
N TRP A 61 2.67 -3.23 -5.76
CA TRP A 61 1.92 -4.19 -6.56
C TRP A 61 2.90 -5.03 -7.37
N HIS A 62 2.91 -6.33 -7.09
CA HIS A 62 3.70 -7.33 -7.79
C HIS A 62 2.81 -8.05 -8.81
N SER A 63 3.07 -7.81 -10.10
CA SER A 63 2.37 -8.46 -11.21
C SER A 63 3.00 -9.81 -11.55
N VAL A 64 2.18 -10.73 -12.08
CA VAL A 64 2.60 -12.06 -12.55
C VAL A 64 3.65 -11.98 -13.67
N GLU A 65 3.68 -10.87 -14.42
CA GLU A 65 4.66 -10.64 -15.51
C GLU A 65 6.01 -10.06 -15.03
N ASN A 66 6.37 -10.24 -13.75
CA ASN A 66 7.59 -9.71 -13.11
C ASN A 66 7.69 -8.17 -13.04
N PHE A 67 6.60 -7.43 -13.30
CA PHE A 67 6.56 -5.99 -13.06
C PHE A 67 6.20 -5.69 -11.61
N ILE A 68 6.90 -4.73 -11.01
CA ILE A 68 6.58 -4.20 -9.69
C ILE A 68 6.18 -2.73 -9.86
N TYR A 69 4.92 -2.41 -9.62
CA TYR A 69 4.43 -1.04 -9.53
C TYR A 69 4.53 -0.56 -8.08
N ARG A 70 4.96 0.68 -7.86
CA ARG A 70 5.13 1.25 -6.52
C ARG A 70 4.43 2.58 -6.41
N HIS A 71 3.72 2.77 -5.31
CA HIS A 71 3.18 4.05 -4.90
C HIS A 71 3.60 4.32 -3.46
N ASP A 72 4.60 5.19 -3.31
CA ASP A 72 5.15 5.60 -2.03
C ASP A 72 4.69 7.03 -1.73
N ASN A 73 4.23 7.29 -0.50
CA ASN A 73 3.96 8.65 -0.05
C ASN A 73 5.03 9.12 0.95
N ALA A 74 6.29 8.73 0.69
CA ALA A 74 7.42 9.31 1.39
C ALA A 74 7.35 10.84 1.18
N PRO A 75 7.53 11.65 2.24
CA PRO A 75 7.50 13.10 2.09
C PRO A 75 8.56 13.48 1.05
N HIS A 76 8.12 13.86 -0.14
CA HIS A 76 8.98 14.57 -1.06
C HIS A 76 9.31 15.88 -0.37
N GLU A 77 10.58 16.11 -0.02
CA GLU A 77 11.09 17.41 0.47
C GLU A 77 10.77 18.58 -0.50
N GLN A 78 10.23 18.28 -1.68
CA GLN A 78 9.83 19.24 -2.72
C GLN A 78 8.42 19.83 -2.57
N TRP A 79 7.65 19.46 -1.55
CA TRP A 79 6.32 20.04 -1.28
C TRP A 79 6.33 20.90 -0.01
N ASP A 80 7.39 21.69 0.14
CA ASP A 80 7.22 23.07 0.64
C ASP A 80 6.44 23.84 -0.43
N GLU A 81 5.51 24.73 -0.08
CA GLU A 81 4.43 25.29 -0.92
C GLU A 81 4.89 26.14 -2.15
N SER A 82 6.12 25.98 -2.65
CA SER A 82 6.77 26.85 -3.64
C SER A 82 6.99 26.26 -5.04
N THR A 83 6.77 24.96 -5.30
CA THR A 83 7.15 24.35 -6.59
C THR A 83 5.97 24.05 -7.52
N TYR A 84 5.22 25.08 -7.91
CA TYR A 84 4.31 25.05 -9.07
C TYR A 84 4.84 25.96 -10.21
N LEU A 85 6.09 25.78 -10.64
CA LEU A 85 6.57 26.43 -11.86
C LEU A 85 7.44 25.51 -12.74
N SER A 86 6.84 25.17 -13.88
CA SER A 86 7.44 24.85 -15.17
C SER A 86 8.52 23.77 -15.24
N LYS A 87 8.21 22.69 -15.97
CA LYS A 87 9.20 22.09 -16.88
C LYS A 87 8.54 21.67 -18.18
N THR A 88 8.54 22.59 -19.14
CA THR A 88 8.54 22.27 -20.57
C THR A 88 9.79 21.44 -20.87
N LEU A 89 9.58 20.33 -21.57
CA LEU A 89 10.60 19.37 -22.02
C LEU A 89 11.58 20.04 -23.00
N PRO A 90 12.89 19.69 -22.96
CA PRO A 90 13.75 19.79 -24.15
C PRO A 90 13.45 18.68 -25.16
#